data_AF-A0ABD7P816-F1
#
_entry.id   AF-A0ABD7P816-F1
#
_cell.length_a   1.000
_cell.length_b   1.000
_cell.length_c   1.000
_cell.angle_alpha   90.00
_cell.angle_beta   90.00
_cell.angle_gamma   90.00
#
_symmetry.space_group_name_H-M   'P 1'
#
loop_
_entity.id
_entity.type
_entity.pdbx_description
1 polymer ?
#
loop_
_entity_poly.entity_id
_entity_poly.type
_entity_poly.pdbx_seq_one_letter_code
_entity_poly.pdbx_strand_id
1 'polypeptide(L)'
;MSISYRKLDINLSADKETVLVFGQEMSTKYFTEIVVTSMLNGLPALSAGAHAILTSLHAAGLNANDYGAYSRAWSESNAEARREAERQRIENEKDRQRITAMYATPEEIAKEAAERKERKADLERRFSRKGAAFGL
;
A
#
# COMPACT_ATOMS: atom_id res chain seq x y z
N MET A 1 24.99 14.66 -14.70
CA MET A 1 23.96 13.63 -14.96
C MET A 1 24.12 12.59 -13.85
N SER A 2 23.15 12.42 -12.95
CA SER A 2 23.23 11.38 -11.94
C SER A 2 22.64 10.08 -12.47
N ILE A 3 23.28 8.95 -12.17
CA ILE A 3 22.80 7.63 -12.55
C ILE A 3 21.89 7.08 -11.45
N SER A 4 20.79 6.43 -11.84
CA SER A 4 19.93 5.74 -10.89
C SER A 4 20.58 4.44 -10.42
N TYR A 5 20.45 4.14 -9.13
CA TYR A 5 20.83 2.84 -8.60
C TYR A 5 19.85 1.75 -9.08
N ARG A 6 20.35 0.52 -9.20
CA ARG A 6 19.46 -0.65 -9.27
C ARG A 6 18.69 -0.76 -7.94
N LYS A 7 17.59 -1.52 -7.95
CA LYS A 7 16.87 -1.84 -6.71
C LYS A 7 17.87 -2.40 -5.69
N LEU A 8 17.97 -1.74 -4.53
CA LEU A 8 18.91 -2.14 -3.50
C LEU A 8 18.41 -3.45 -2.89
N ASP A 9 19.26 -4.48 -2.94
CA ASP A 9 19.04 -5.73 -2.23
C ASP A 9 19.63 -5.58 -0.82
N ILE A 10 18.75 -5.34 0.16
CA ILE A 10 19.12 -5.02 1.54
C ILE A 10 18.39 -6.02 2.44
N ASN A 11 19.16 -6.79 3.20
CA ASN A 11 18.64 -7.66 4.25
C ASN A 11 19.20 -7.20 5.60
N LEU A 12 18.33 -6.90 6.55
CA LEU A 12 18.71 -6.54 7.91
C LEU A 12 18.93 -7.81 8.75
N SER A 13 20.01 -7.86 9.52
CA SER A 13 20.30 -8.96 10.45
C SER A 13 19.23 -9.07 11.54
N ALA A 14 19.11 -10.26 12.15
CA ALA A 14 18.12 -10.50 13.21
C ALA A 14 18.38 -9.64 14.48
N ASP A 15 19.64 -9.40 14.81
CA ASP A 15 20.09 -8.52 15.90
C ASP A 15 20.06 -7.03 15.52
N LYS A 16 19.84 -6.71 14.23
CA LYS A 16 19.80 -5.36 13.64
C LYS A 16 21.14 -4.61 13.66
N GLU A 17 22.24 -5.26 14.04
CA GLU A 17 23.56 -4.63 14.09
C GLU A 17 24.23 -4.55 12.73
N THR A 18 23.88 -5.46 11.81
CA THR A 18 24.45 -5.51 10.45
C THR A 18 23.38 -5.56 9.36
N VAL A 19 23.78 -5.14 8.16
CA VAL A 19 22.99 -5.26 6.94
C VAL A 19 23.82 -5.99 5.89
N LEU A 20 23.16 -6.86 5.14
CA LEU A 20 23.70 -7.48 3.94
C LEU A 20 23.17 -6.73 2.73
N VAL A 21 24.04 -6.01 2.04
CA VAL A 21 23.70 -5.20 0.87
C VAL A 21 24.43 -5.74 -0.35
N PHE A 22 23.70 -6.28 -1.32
CA PHE A 22 24.27 -6.97 -2.50
C PHE A 22 25.35 -8.01 -2.14
N GLY A 23 25.15 -8.77 -1.07
CA GLY A 23 26.11 -9.78 -0.59
C GLY A 23 27.28 -9.23 0.23
N GLN A 24 27.38 -7.91 0.43
CA GLN A 24 28.35 -7.29 1.33
C GLN A 24 27.74 -7.03 2.70
N GLU A 25 28.34 -7.60 3.75
CA GLU A 25 27.94 -7.31 5.12
C GLU A 25 28.64 -6.04 5.62
N MET A 26 27.90 -5.19 6.33
CA MET A 26 28.42 -4.00 7.00
C MET A 26 27.56 -3.66 8.22
N SER A 27 28.09 -2.88 9.16
CA SER A 27 27.26 -2.44 10.29
C SER A 27 26.12 -1.55 9.81
N THR A 28 24.94 -1.73 10.41
CA THR A 28 23.74 -0.95 10.09
C THR A 28 24.03 0.54 10.20
N LYS A 29 24.77 0.95 11.23
CA LYS A 29 25.17 2.34 11.44
C LYS A 29 26.08 2.88 10.35
N TYR A 30 27.08 2.12 9.91
CA TYR A 30 27.91 2.56 8.80
C TYR A 30 27.09 2.73 7.52
N PHE A 31 26.20 1.78 7.25
CA PHE A 31 25.34 1.85 6.08
C PHE A 31 24.40 3.06 6.10
N THR A 32 23.65 3.25 7.19
CA THR A 32 22.64 4.33 7.25
C THR A 32 23.27 5.71 7.36
N GLU A 33 24.29 5.89 8.20
CA GLU A 33 24.83 7.21 8.50
C GLU A 33 25.81 7.69 7.42
N ILE A 34 26.58 6.79 6.83
CA ILE A 34 27.64 7.13 5.85
C ILE A 34 27.19 6.79 4.44
N VAL A 35 26.93 5.51 4.15
CA VAL A 35 26.71 5.04 2.77
C VAL A 35 25.45 5.67 2.18
N VAL A 36 24.31 5.55 2.85
CA VAL A 36 23.05 6.11 2.36
C VAL A 36 23.12 7.63 2.26
N THR A 37 23.67 8.31 3.26
CA THR A 37 23.85 9.77 3.25
C THR A 37 24.68 10.22 2.05
N SER A 38 25.80 9.53 1.76
CA SER A 38 26.62 9.81 0.58
C SER A 38 25.89 9.52 -0.73
N MET A 39 25.13 8.42 -0.80
CA MET A 39 24.33 8.09 -2.00
C MET A 39 23.27 9.15 -2.30
N LEU A 40 22.57 9.64 -1.27
CA LEU A 40 21.53 10.65 -1.40
C LEU A 40 22.14 12.01 -1.77
N ASN A 41 23.26 12.41 -1.16
CA ASN A 41 23.94 13.67 -1.49
C ASN A 41 24.45 13.74 -2.94
N GLY A 42 24.64 12.60 -3.60
CA GLY A 42 24.96 12.55 -5.03
C GLY A 42 23.75 12.80 -5.95
N LEU A 43 22.55 13.02 -5.39
CA LEU A 43 21.29 13.09 -6.12
C LEU A 43 20.50 14.37 -5.80
N PRO A 44 19.72 14.91 -6.76
CA PRO A 44 18.71 15.91 -6.43
C PRO A 44 17.63 15.32 -5.51
N ALA A 45 17.14 16.11 -4.55
CA ALA A 45 16.22 15.63 -3.52
C ALA A 45 14.91 15.04 -4.06
N LEU A 46 14.35 15.64 -5.12
CA LEU A 46 13.13 15.20 -5.79
C LEU A 46 13.38 14.18 -6.91
N SER A 47 14.60 13.66 -7.03
CA SER A 47 14.93 12.72 -8.11
C SER A 47 14.34 11.34 -7.84
N ALA A 48 13.90 10.66 -8.91
CA ALA A 48 13.41 9.28 -8.82
C ALA A 48 14.44 8.32 -8.17
N GLY A 49 15.75 8.60 -8.35
CA GLY A 49 16.82 7.85 -7.70
C GLY A 49 16.80 7.98 -6.18
N ALA A 50 16.61 9.18 -5.64
CA ALA A 50 16.52 9.41 -4.19
C ALA A 50 15.28 8.71 -3.60
N HIS A 51 14.14 8.81 -4.29
CA HIS A 51 12.92 8.10 -3.91
C HIS A 51 13.10 6.57 -3.91
N ALA A 52 13.79 6.01 -4.89
CA ALA A 52 14.04 4.57 -4.97
C ALA A 52 14.93 4.05 -3.82
N ILE A 53 15.95 4.83 -3.42
CA ILE A 53 16.80 4.50 -2.27
C ILE A 53 15.95 4.47 -0.99
N LEU A 54 15.22 5.56 -0.70
CA LEU A 54 14.41 5.66 0.52
C LEU A 54 13.31 4.60 0.59
N THR A 55 12.70 4.27 -0.55
CA THR A 55 11.72 3.18 -0.65
C THR A 55 12.35 1.82 -0.35
N SER A 56 13.58 1.57 -0.82
CA SER A 56 14.30 0.32 -0.55
C SER A 56 14.68 0.19 0.93
N LEU A 57 15.10 1.28 1.57
CA LEU A 57 15.39 1.32 3.01
C LEU A 57 14.14 1.02 3.84
N HIS A 58 13.01 1.68 3.50
CA HIS A 58 11.76 1.45 4.20
C HIS A 58 11.29 0.00 4.06
N ALA A 59 11.40 -0.58 2.87
CA ALA A 59 11.06 -1.98 2.62
C ALA A 59 11.94 -2.96 3.41
N ALA A 60 13.22 -2.62 3.64
CA ALA A 60 14.15 -3.41 4.46
C ALA A 60 13.97 -3.21 5.98
N GLY A 61 12.98 -2.40 6.41
CA GLY A 61 12.72 -2.12 7.82
C GLY A 61 13.66 -1.08 8.44
N LEU A 62 14.43 -0.35 7.63
CA LEU A 62 15.31 0.74 8.07
C LEU A 62 14.56 2.08 8.11
N ASN A 63 15.06 3.03 8.91
CA ASN A 63 14.47 4.35 9.01
C ASN A 63 14.77 5.19 7.75
N ALA A 64 13.74 5.43 6.94
CA ALA A 64 13.82 6.30 5.75
C ALA A 64 13.55 7.79 6.06
N ASN A 65 13.23 8.14 7.32
CA ASN A 65 12.85 9.50 7.71
C ASN A 65 14.02 10.36 8.20
N ASP A 66 15.24 9.83 8.25
CA ASP A 66 16.40 10.48 8.87
C ASP A 66 17.25 11.32 7.90
N TYR A 67 16.78 11.50 6.66
CA TYR A 67 17.55 12.11 5.57
C TYR A 67 17.01 13.49 5.17
N GLY A 68 16.48 14.25 6.13
CA GLY A 68 16.12 15.66 5.97
C GLY A 68 15.19 15.95 4.78
N ALA A 69 15.67 16.76 3.83
CA ALA A 69 14.88 17.17 2.66
C ALA A 69 14.46 15.99 1.77
N TYR A 70 15.31 14.96 1.63
CA TYR A 70 14.99 13.75 0.87
C TYR A 70 13.82 13.00 1.50
N SER A 71 13.84 12.84 2.82
CA SER A 71 12.78 12.15 3.57
C SER A 71 11.45 12.88 3.48
N ARG A 72 11.44 14.22 3.56
CA ARG A 72 10.21 15.01 3.38
C ARG A 72 9.61 14.82 2.00
N ALA A 73 10.42 15.01 0.96
CA ALA A 73 10.01 14.81 -0.43
C ALA A 73 9.45 13.39 -0.67
N TRP A 74 10.13 12.37 -0.15
CA TRP A 74 9.68 10.99 -0.24
C TRP A 74 8.37 10.72 0.48
N SER A 75 8.20 11.27 1.70
CA SER A 75 6.95 11.12 2.45
C SER A 75 5.75 11.74 1.73
N GLU A 76 5.92 12.91 1.11
CA GLU A 76 4.88 13.62 0.38
C GLU A 76 4.49 12.86 -0.88
N SER A 77 5.47 12.41 -1.66
CA SER A 77 5.25 11.58 -2.84
C SER A 77 4.58 10.24 -2.51
N ASN A 78 4.96 9.58 -1.43
CA ASN A 78 4.33 8.32 -1.02
C ASN A 78 2.86 8.54 -0.61
N ALA A 79 2.55 9.65 0.05
CA ALA A 79 1.17 10.02 0.36
C ALA A 79 0.35 10.32 -0.91
N GLU A 80 0.93 10.99 -1.90
CA GLU A 80 0.30 11.19 -3.22
C GLU A 80 0.08 9.89 -3.96
N ALA A 81 1.08 9.01 -4.02
CA ALA A 81 0.97 7.69 -4.66
C ALA A 81 -0.13 6.83 -4.01
N ARG A 82 -0.25 6.86 -2.67
CA ARG A 82 -1.35 6.17 -1.95
C ARG A 82 -2.72 6.78 -2.27
N ARG A 83 -2.82 8.12 -2.38
CA ARG A 83 -4.05 8.82 -2.77
C ARG A 83 -4.46 8.56 -4.21
N GLU A 84 -3.50 8.44 -5.13
CA GLU A 84 -3.74 8.10 -6.53
C GLU A 84 -4.19 6.64 -6.68
N ALA A 85 -3.50 5.71 -6.00
CA ALA A 85 -3.87 4.29 -6.00
C ALA A 85 -5.29 4.06 -5.45
N GLU A 86 -5.68 4.77 -4.38
CA GLU A 86 -7.04 4.69 -3.85
C GLU A 86 -8.08 5.28 -4.83
N ARG A 87 -7.77 6.37 -5.53
CA ARG A 87 -8.65 6.92 -6.58
C ARG A 87 -8.87 5.92 -7.72
N GLN A 88 -7.80 5.30 -8.19
CA GLN A 88 -7.88 4.25 -9.21
C GLN A 88 -8.64 3.02 -8.73
N ARG A 89 -8.51 2.63 -7.46
CA ARG A 89 -9.30 1.53 -6.87
C ARG A 89 -10.81 1.84 -6.95
N ILE A 90 -11.22 3.04 -6.55
CA ILE A 90 -12.62 3.47 -6.58
C ILE A 90 -13.16 3.53 -8.02
N GLU A 91 -12.36 4.01 -8.96
CA GLU A 91 -12.75 4.07 -10.38
C GLU A 91 -12.91 2.67 -10.99
N ASN A 92 -11.93 1.79 -10.78
CA ASN A 92 -11.99 0.39 -11.21
C ASN A 92 -13.18 -0.36 -10.60
N GLU A 93 -13.52 -0.06 -9.34
CA GLU A 93 -14.68 -0.65 -8.66
C GLU A 93 -16.00 -0.16 -9.28
N LYS A 94 -16.11 1.12 -9.63
CA LYS A 94 -17.25 1.68 -10.38
C LYS A 94 -17.37 1.07 -11.77
N ASP A 95 -16.26 0.89 -12.48
CA ASP A 95 -16.25 0.30 -13.81
C ASP A 95 -16.63 -1.18 -13.77
N ARG A 96 -16.15 -1.95 -12.78
CA ARG A 96 -16.63 -3.31 -12.53
C ARG A 96 -18.13 -3.35 -12.27
N GLN A 97 -18.66 -2.44 -11.46
CA GLN A 97 -20.11 -2.37 -11.22
C GLN A 97 -20.91 -2.04 -12.49
N ARG A 98 -20.41 -1.13 -13.34
CA ARG A 98 -21.05 -0.82 -14.63
C ARG A 98 -21.03 -2.03 -15.58
N ILE A 99 -19.90 -2.74 -15.67
CA ILE A 99 -19.76 -3.96 -16.49
C ILE A 99 -20.71 -5.04 -15.97
N THR A 100 -20.72 -5.32 -14.66
CA THR A 100 -21.65 -6.27 -14.06
C THR A 100 -23.11 -5.90 -14.34
N ALA A 101 -23.48 -4.62 -14.23
CA ALA A 101 -24.83 -4.16 -14.52
C ALA A 101 -25.19 -4.23 -16.01
N MET A 102 -24.21 -4.09 -16.90
CA MET A 102 -24.39 -4.14 -18.35
C MET A 102 -24.49 -5.57 -18.89
N TYR A 103 -23.83 -6.54 -18.25
CA TYR A 103 -23.86 -7.97 -18.63
C TYR A 103 -24.80 -8.82 -17.77
N ALA A 104 -25.49 -8.24 -16.80
CA ALA A 104 -26.51 -8.96 -16.03
C ALA A 104 -27.63 -9.42 -16.96
N THR A 105 -27.75 -10.73 -17.13
CA THR A 105 -28.84 -11.32 -17.90
C THR A 105 -30.16 -11.27 -17.09
N PRO A 106 -31.34 -11.20 -17.73
CA PRO A 106 -32.63 -11.14 -17.02
C PRO A 106 -32.84 -12.28 -15.99
N GLU A 107 -32.28 -13.46 -16.26
CA GLU A 107 -32.35 -14.63 -15.37
C GLU A 107 -31.47 -14.47 -14.12
N GLU A 108 -30.31 -13.84 -14.24
CA GLU A 108 -29.42 -13.56 -13.10
C GLU A 108 -30.02 -12.48 -12.19
N ILE A 109 -30.69 -11.47 -12.75
CA ILE A 109 -31.44 -10.45 -12.00
C ILE A 109 -32.61 -11.08 -11.22
N ALA A 110 -33.33 -12.01 -11.84
CA ALA A 110 -34.43 -12.73 -11.20
C ALA A 110 -33.94 -13.65 -10.07
N LYS A 111 -32.81 -14.33 -10.26
CA LYS A 111 -32.20 -15.21 -9.25
C LYS A 111 -31.65 -14.40 -8.07
N GLU A 112 -31.00 -13.27 -8.32
CA GLU A 112 -30.50 -12.40 -7.25
C GLU A 112 -31.64 -11.75 -6.45
N ALA A 113 -32.74 -11.37 -7.12
CA ALA A 113 -33.95 -10.88 -6.46
C ALA A 113 -34.62 -11.97 -5.60
N ALA A 114 -34.65 -13.21 -6.07
CA ALA A 114 -35.16 -14.35 -5.31
C ALA A 114 -34.29 -14.65 -4.07
N GLU A 115 -32.96 -14.71 -4.21
CA GLU A 115 -32.04 -14.90 -3.08
C GLU A 115 -32.09 -13.76 -2.06
N ARG A 116 -32.27 -12.51 -2.52
CA ARG A 116 -32.40 -11.35 -1.63
C ARG A 116 -33.72 -11.37 -0.86
N LYS A 117 -34.80 -11.84 -1.50
CA LYS A 117 -36.12 -12.04 -0.86
C LYS A 117 -36.07 -13.18 0.16
N GLU A 118 -35.39 -14.28 -0.16
CA GLU A 118 -35.19 -15.42 0.75
C GLU A 118 -34.32 -15.04 1.96
N ARG A 119 -33.23 -14.31 1.75
CA ARG A 119 -32.38 -13.81 2.84
C ARG A 119 -33.12 -12.82 3.73
N LYS A 120 -33.97 -11.95 3.16
CA LYS A 120 -34.83 -11.04 3.93
C LYS A 120 -35.88 -11.81 4.73
N ALA A 121 -36.50 -12.84 4.15
CA ALA A 121 -37.45 -13.70 4.84
C ALA A 121 -36.80 -14.55 5.94
N ASP A 122 -35.56 -15.03 5.75
CA ASP A 122 -34.81 -15.76 6.78
C ASP A 122 -34.36 -14.83 7.92
N LEU A 123 -33.91 -13.61 7.60
CA LEU A 123 -33.64 -12.58 8.61
C LEU A 123 -34.92 -12.22 9.38
N GLU A 124 -36.03 -11.99 8.68
CA GLU A 124 -37.32 -11.71 9.32
C GLU A 124 -37.76 -12.89 10.18
N ARG A 125 -37.64 -14.13 9.71
CA ARG A 125 -37.94 -15.33 10.51
C ARG A 125 -37.04 -15.47 11.75
N ARG A 126 -35.74 -15.15 11.64
CA ARG A 126 -34.77 -15.24 12.74
C ARG A 126 -34.91 -14.08 13.75
N PHE A 127 -35.30 -12.90 13.30
CA PHE A 127 -35.31 -11.68 14.13
C PHE A 127 -36.72 -11.16 14.48
N SER A 128 -37.80 -11.63 13.84
CA SER A 128 -39.19 -11.20 14.08
C SER A 128 -39.69 -11.50 15.50
N ARG A 129 -39.16 -12.54 16.18
CA ARG A 129 -39.48 -12.80 17.60
C ARG A 129 -38.61 -12.05 18.61
N LYS A 130 -37.52 -11.36 18.20
CA LYS A 130 -36.65 -10.60 19.11
C LYS A 130 -36.86 -9.07 19.03
N GLY A 131 -37.55 -8.56 18.01
CA GLY A 131 -37.92 -7.13 17.92
C GLY A 131 -39.09 -6.71 18.82
N ALA A 132 -40.02 -7.63 19.12
CA ALA A 132 -41.14 -7.35 20.03
C ALA A 132 -40.72 -7.10 21.50
N ALA A 133 -39.47 -7.39 21.86
CA ALA A 133 -38.92 -7.17 23.20
C ALA A 133 -38.13 -5.85 23.36
N PHE A 134 -37.97 -5.04 22.29
CA PHE A 134 -37.23 -3.78 22.34
C PHE A 134 -38.03 -2.53 21.92
N GLY A 135 -39.36 -2.61 21.88
CA GLY A 135 -40.27 -1.45 21.99
C GLY A 135 -39.88 -0.21 21.17
N LEU A 136 -39.78 -0.35 19.85
CA LEU A 136 -39.93 0.77 18.90
C LEU A 136 -41.24 0.58 18.14
#